data_AF-A0A3D2JBU0-F1
#
_entry.id   AF-A0A3D2JBU0-F1
#
_cell.length_a   1.000
_cell.length_b   1.000
_cell.length_c   1.000
_cell.angle_alpha   90.00
_cell.angle_beta   90.00
_cell.angle_gamma   90.00
#
_symmetry.space_group_name_H-M   'P 1'
#
loop_
_entity.id
_entity.type
_entity.pdbx_description
1 polymer ?
#
loop_
_entity_poly.entity_id
_entity_poly.type
_entity_poly.pdbx_seq_one_letter_code
_entity_poly.pdbx_strand_id
1 'polypeptide(L)'
;MPVPPISIPPPPTPRKRNIPLLIGIVALIVVVIGAGLIAVFSHIGGPTQAQIDATATATTIQNNPDPYSPAGKLAFFDSMSTQDDTWPSDPHCSFTGGAYHIIETTPKIYYPCYANNLVYGDFTFEATMKLVKGDCSGLIFRADKPSGKLYLYRFCYDSRYRFTLYIDNAGTNATDIANQPSSIIKAGYVTNTIAVVAHGSTFDLYANGQNIDTVTDSTYASGHIALFAEDLSDPTDVAFSNIKIWIL
;
A
#
# COMPACT_ATOMS: atom_id res chain seq x y z
N MET A 1 -53.34 44.28 84.54
CA MET A 1 -53.27 43.10 85.41
C MET A 1 -53.91 41.94 84.67
N PRO A 2 -53.38 40.70 84.76
CA PRO A 2 -52.30 40.17 83.92
C PRO A 2 -52.66 40.06 82.42
N VAL A 3 -51.63 40.13 81.56
CA VAL A 3 -51.72 39.95 80.10
C VAL A 3 -52.02 38.48 79.78
N PRO A 4 -53.03 38.17 78.94
CA PRO A 4 -53.33 36.79 78.56
C PRO A 4 -52.27 36.23 77.58
N PRO A 5 -52.06 34.90 77.55
CA PRO A 5 -50.89 34.29 76.92
C PRO A 5 -50.93 34.41 75.40
N ILE A 6 -49.77 34.69 74.80
CA ILE A 6 -49.57 34.63 73.34
C ILE A 6 -49.72 33.17 72.89
N SER A 7 -50.75 32.89 72.07
CA SER A 7 -50.94 31.60 71.42
C SER A 7 -49.97 31.45 70.26
N ILE A 8 -48.96 30.60 70.41
CA ILE A 8 -48.09 30.20 69.29
C ILE A 8 -48.87 29.19 68.44
N PRO A 9 -49.07 29.42 67.12
CA PRO A 9 -49.74 28.47 66.26
C PRO A 9 -48.94 27.16 66.15
N PRO A 10 -49.61 26.00 66.08
CA PRO A 10 -48.93 24.71 65.98
C PRO A 10 -48.10 24.63 64.69
N PRO A 11 -46.97 23.89 64.72
CA PRO A 11 -46.11 23.75 63.57
C PRO A 11 -46.88 23.10 62.40
N PRO A 12 -46.62 23.52 61.14
CA PRO A 12 -47.29 22.95 59.99
C PRO A 12 -47.02 21.44 59.90
N THR A 13 -48.09 20.65 59.80
CA THR A 13 -48.01 19.20 59.64
C THR A 13 -47.18 18.84 58.40
N PRO A 14 -46.26 17.86 58.49
CA PRO A 14 -45.45 17.46 57.35
C PRO A 14 -46.36 16.95 56.24
N ARG A 15 -46.34 17.64 55.10
CA ARG A 15 -47.08 17.24 53.89
C ARG A 15 -46.47 15.91 53.42
N LYS A 16 -47.17 14.80 53.64
CA LYS A 16 -46.78 13.46 53.16
C LYS A 16 -46.58 13.54 51.65
N ARG A 17 -45.32 13.58 51.23
CA ARG A 17 -44.91 13.60 49.83
C ARG A 17 -44.89 12.15 49.38
N ASN A 18 -45.67 11.82 48.36
CA ASN A 18 -45.81 10.45 47.82
C ASN A 18 -44.54 10.06 47.06
N ILE A 19 -43.45 9.81 47.79
CA ILE A 19 -42.14 9.39 47.29
C ILE A 19 -42.21 8.11 46.42
N PRO A 20 -43.02 7.07 46.71
CA PRO A 20 -43.03 5.87 45.86
C PRO A 20 -43.60 6.10 44.45
N LEU A 21 -44.49 7.09 44.27
CA LEU A 21 -45.05 7.42 42.95
C LEU A 21 -44.02 8.12 42.05
N LEU A 22 -43.18 9.00 42.62
CA LEU A 22 -42.09 9.69 41.92
C LEU A 22 -40.99 8.71 41.49
N ILE A 23 -40.65 7.73 42.33
CA ILE A 23 -39.66 6.70 42.00
C ILE A 23 -40.18 5.80 40.87
N GLY A 24 -41.46 5.40 40.92
CA GLY A 24 -42.10 4.61 39.86
C GLY A 24 -42.14 5.33 38.51
N ILE A 25 -42.45 6.63 38.49
CA ILE A 25 -42.49 7.44 37.26
C ILE A 25 -41.08 7.65 36.69
N VAL A 26 -40.07 7.92 37.53
CA VAL A 26 -38.68 8.06 37.08
C VAL A 26 -38.14 6.73 36.54
N ALA A 27 -38.42 5.61 37.20
CA ALA A 27 -38.05 4.28 36.70
C ALA A 27 -38.71 3.96 35.35
N LEU A 28 -39.99 4.30 35.18
CA LEU A 28 -40.71 4.10 33.92
C LEU A 28 -40.13 4.98 32.79
N ILE A 29 -39.79 6.24 33.08
CA ILE A 29 -39.17 7.15 32.11
C ILE A 29 -37.79 6.64 31.69
N VAL A 30 -36.97 6.14 32.62
CA VAL A 30 -35.65 5.56 32.30
C VAL A 30 -35.79 4.30 31.44
N VAL A 31 -36.79 3.45 31.70
CA VAL A 31 -37.04 2.25 30.88
C VAL A 31 -37.54 2.61 29.49
N VAL A 32 -38.42 3.62 29.35
CA VAL A 32 -38.95 4.05 28.04
C VAL A 32 -37.87 4.75 27.21
N ILE A 33 -37.03 5.59 27.82
CA ILE A 33 -35.89 6.23 27.14
C ILE A 33 -34.82 5.19 26.79
N GLY A 34 -34.53 4.24 27.70
CA GLY A 34 -33.58 3.15 27.44
C GLY A 34 -34.05 2.22 26.31
N ALA A 35 -35.32 1.83 26.29
CA ALA A 35 -35.90 1.01 25.22
C ALA A 35 -35.98 1.79 23.89
N GLY A 36 -36.28 3.09 23.93
CA GLY A 36 -36.27 3.96 22.75
C GLY A 36 -34.88 4.14 22.14
N LEU A 37 -33.84 4.30 22.97
CA LEU A 37 -32.45 4.38 22.50
C LEU A 37 -31.98 3.05 21.91
N ILE A 38 -32.30 1.91 22.52
CA ILE A 38 -31.98 0.58 21.98
C ILE A 38 -32.72 0.33 20.65
N ALA A 39 -33.96 0.79 20.51
CA ALA A 39 -34.72 0.70 19.28
C ALA A 39 -34.16 1.59 18.15
N VAL A 40 -33.66 2.78 18.47
CA VAL A 40 -33.00 3.67 17.48
C VAL A 40 -31.67 3.06 17.02
N PHE A 41 -30.87 2.49 17.93
CA PHE A 41 -29.65 1.78 17.57
C PHE A 41 -29.90 0.48 16.79
N SER A 42 -31.06 -0.16 16.95
CA SER A 42 -31.42 -1.34 16.16
C SER A 42 -32.04 -1.02 14.79
N HIS A 43 -32.46 0.23 14.55
CA HIS A 43 -33.00 0.70 13.26
C HIS A 43 -31.98 1.37 12.35
N ILE A 44 -30.85 1.83 12.91
CA ILE A 44 -29.69 2.27 12.14
C ILE A 44 -28.81 1.04 11.94
N GLY A 45 -29.05 0.28 10.87
CA GLY A 45 -28.15 -0.81 10.49
C GLY A 45 -26.72 -0.28 10.43
N GLY A 46 -25.78 -1.01 11.03
CA GLY A 46 -24.35 -0.71 10.90
C GLY A 46 -23.92 -0.71 9.42
N PRO A 47 -22.76 -0.13 9.09
CA PRO A 47 -22.29 -0.12 7.72
C PRO A 47 -22.19 -1.55 7.18
N THR A 48 -22.69 -1.76 5.98
CA THR A 48 -22.56 -3.05 5.29
C THR A 48 -21.09 -3.32 4.98
N GLN A 49 -20.72 -4.59 4.75
CA GLN A 49 -19.36 -4.94 4.34
C GLN A 49 -18.92 -4.14 3.11
N ALA A 50 -19.81 -3.96 2.13
CA ALA A 50 -19.54 -3.15 0.95
C ALA A 50 -19.24 -1.67 1.27
N GLN A 51 -19.88 -1.10 2.29
CA GLN A 51 -19.61 0.27 2.74
C GLN A 51 -18.27 0.37 3.48
N ILE A 52 -17.93 -0.64 4.28
CA ILE A 52 -16.62 -0.73 4.95
C ILE A 52 -15.52 -0.82 3.90
N ASP A 53 -15.65 -1.73 2.93
CA ASP A 53 -14.66 -1.96 1.88
C ASP A 53 -14.49 -0.72 0.99
N ALA A 54 -15.58 -0.04 0.64
CA ALA A 54 -15.54 1.20 -0.14
C ALA A 54 -14.82 2.33 0.62
N THR A 55 -15.06 2.44 1.92
CA THR A 55 -14.41 3.46 2.77
C THR A 55 -12.92 3.16 2.94
N ALA A 56 -12.55 1.89 3.14
CA ALA A 56 -11.16 1.46 3.19
C ALA A 56 -10.44 1.74 1.86
N THR A 57 -11.08 1.42 0.73
CA THR A 57 -10.54 1.69 -0.61
C THR A 57 -10.33 3.19 -0.84
N ALA A 58 -11.33 4.02 -0.52
CA ALA A 58 -11.21 5.48 -0.65
C ALA A 58 -10.08 6.05 0.22
N THR A 59 -9.93 5.54 1.45
CA THR A 59 -8.85 5.93 2.36
C THR A 59 -7.48 5.56 1.79
N THR A 60 -7.33 4.36 1.23
CA THR A 60 -6.08 3.90 0.60
C THR A 60 -5.71 4.79 -0.59
N ILE A 61 -6.66 5.14 -1.44
CA ILE A 61 -6.43 6.05 -2.58
C ILE A 61 -5.98 7.42 -2.09
N GLN A 62 -6.67 7.98 -1.09
CA GLN A 62 -6.35 9.31 -0.55
C GLN A 62 -4.95 9.36 0.10
N ASN A 63 -4.53 8.29 0.76
CA ASN A 63 -3.25 8.23 1.47
C ASN A 63 -2.05 7.94 0.55
N ASN A 64 -2.29 7.57 -0.71
CA ASN A 64 -1.24 7.23 -1.67
C ASN A 64 -1.41 8.04 -2.97
N PRO A 65 -1.26 9.38 -2.92
CA PRO A 65 -1.25 10.19 -4.14
C PRO A 65 -0.03 9.85 -5.00
N ASP A 66 -0.15 9.98 -6.32
CA ASP A 66 0.98 9.86 -7.24
C ASP A 66 1.90 11.08 -7.07
N PRO A 67 3.15 10.93 -6.61
CA PRO A 67 4.08 12.04 -6.47
C PRO A 67 4.78 12.40 -7.79
N TYR A 68 4.52 11.65 -8.87
CA TYR A 68 5.19 11.79 -10.16
C TYR A 68 4.30 12.53 -11.18
N SER A 69 4.92 12.93 -12.31
CA SER A 69 4.24 13.65 -13.39
C SER A 69 4.33 12.88 -14.71
N PRO A 70 3.25 12.78 -15.50
CA PRO A 70 1.88 13.19 -15.15
C PRO A 70 1.34 12.36 -13.97
N ALA A 71 0.52 12.98 -13.13
CA ALA A 71 -0.01 12.30 -11.94
C ALA A 71 -1.14 11.34 -12.33
N GLY A 72 -0.99 10.07 -11.97
CA GLY A 72 -1.98 9.03 -12.21
C GLY A 72 -3.00 8.83 -11.09
N LYS A 73 -3.92 7.89 -11.32
CA LYS A 73 -4.88 7.40 -10.32
C LYS A 73 -4.40 6.07 -9.74
N LEU A 74 -4.37 5.95 -8.41
CA LEU A 74 -3.96 4.70 -7.76
C LEU A 74 -4.84 3.55 -8.22
N ALA A 75 -4.20 2.52 -8.79
CA ALA A 75 -4.83 1.32 -9.32
C ALA A 75 -4.47 0.08 -8.51
N PHE A 76 -3.29 0.07 -7.89
CA PHE A 76 -2.84 -1.02 -7.05
C PHE A 76 -1.97 -0.50 -5.91
N PHE A 77 -2.16 -1.08 -4.72
CA PHE A 77 -1.33 -0.84 -3.56
C PHE A 77 -1.17 -2.15 -2.80
N ASP A 78 0.06 -2.49 -2.47
CA ASP A 78 0.39 -3.60 -1.57
C ASP A 78 1.50 -3.19 -0.61
N SER A 79 1.26 -3.41 0.68
CA SER A 79 2.28 -3.19 1.73
C SER A 79 3.47 -4.14 1.60
N MET A 80 3.26 -5.31 0.97
CA MET A 80 4.12 -6.49 0.93
C MET A 80 4.44 -7.10 2.30
N SER A 81 3.60 -6.86 3.31
CA SER A 81 3.88 -7.32 4.69
C SER A 81 3.41 -8.75 4.98
N THR A 82 2.51 -9.29 4.17
CA THR A 82 1.90 -10.61 4.34
C THR A 82 1.61 -11.24 2.99
N GLN A 83 1.62 -12.57 2.91
CA GLN A 83 1.26 -13.30 1.71
C GLN A 83 -0.13 -12.92 1.20
N ASP A 84 -0.25 -12.74 -0.11
CA ASP A 84 -1.49 -12.55 -0.84
C ASP A 84 -1.53 -13.41 -2.12
N ASP A 85 -2.58 -13.28 -2.93
CA ASP A 85 -2.71 -13.99 -4.21
C ASP A 85 -2.07 -13.25 -5.39
N THR A 86 -1.56 -12.03 -5.18
CA THR A 86 -0.96 -11.21 -6.22
C THR A 86 0.45 -11.70 -6.55
N TRP A 87 1.24 -12.02 -5.53
CA TRP A 87 2.64 -12.37 -5.71
C TRP A 87 2.90 -13.87 -5.54
N PRO A 88 3.76 -14.49 -6.37
CA PRO A 88 4.06 -15.90 -6.26
C PRO A 88 4.73 -16.22 -4.92
N SER A 89 4.45 -17.44 -4.46
CA SER A 89 5.07 -18.05 -3.29
C SER A 89 5.79 -19.32 -3.75
N ASP A 90 7.10 -19.20 -3.96
CA ASP A 90 7.98 -20.26 -4.44
C ASP A 90 9.35 -20.18 -3.74
N PRO A 91 10.32 -21.08 -4.02
CA PRO A 91 11.63 -21.06 -3.35
C PRO A 91 12.47 -19.78 -3.55
N HIS A 92 12.21 -19.01 -4.60
CA HIS A 92 12.88 -17.74 -4.88
C HIS A 92 12.08 -16.55 -4.36
N CYS A 93 10.75 -16.63 -4.45
CA CYS A 93 9.80 -15.55 -4.22
C CYS A 93 8.96 -15.84 -2.97
N SER A 94 9.18 -15.15 -1.84
CA SER A 94 8.46 -15.48 -0.61
C SER A 94 8.29 -14.31 0.36
N PHE A 95 7.22 -14.34 1.16
CA PHE A 95 7.03 -13.39 2.26
C PHE A 95 7.73 -13.88 3.52
N THR A 96 8.70 -13.11 4.01
CA THR A 96 9.43 -13.42 5.25
C THR A 96 9.84 -12.13 5.95
N GLY A 97 9.88 -12.15 7.28
CA GLY A 97 10.29 -10.98 8.08
C GLY A 97 9.44 -9.72 7.88
N GLY A 98 8.20 -9.84 7.39
CA GLY A 98 7.31 -8.71 7.12
C GLY A 98 7.59 -7.96 5.82
N ALA A 99 8.31 -8.59 4.88
CA ALA A 99 8.56 -8.08 3.54
C ALA A 99 8.49 -9.21 2.51
N TYR A 100 8.43 -8.86 1.23
CA TYR A 100 8.54 -9.82 0.14
C TYR A 100 9.99 -9.96 -0.29
N HIS A 101 10.56 -11.15 -0.12
CA HIS A 101 11.93 -11.46 -0.45
C HIS A 101 12.03 -12.17 -1.80
N ILE A 102 13.01 -11.75 -2.59
CA ILE A 102 13.41 -12.42 -3.82
C ILE A 102 14.87 -12.83 -3.69
N ILE A 103 15.14 -14.12 -3.86
CA ILE A 103 16.46 -14.71 -3.72
C ILE A 103 16.87 -15.36 -5.04
N GLU A 104 18.05 -14.99 -5.55
CA GLU A 104 18.71 -15.65 -6.67
C GLU A 104 20.15 -16.00 -6.27
N THR A 105 20.55 -17.22 -6.60
CA THR A 105 21.85 -17.80 -6.20
C THR A 105 22.64 -18.38 -7.38
N THR A 106 22.08 -18.26 -8.58
CA THR A 106 22.63 -18.74 -9.84
C THR A 106 23.35 -17.58 -10.52
N PRO A 107 24.69 -17.65 -10.65
CA PRO A 107 25.44 -16.55 -11.24
C PRO A 107 25.01 -16.22 -12.67
N LYS A 108 24.94 -14.93 -12.96
CA LYS A 108 24.54 -14.32 -14.24
C LYS A 108 23.09 -14.58 -14.63
N ILE A 109 22.24 -14.84 -13.65
CA ILE A 109 20.80 -15.05 -13.83
C ILE A 109 20.05 -14.04 -12.98
N TYR A 110 18.88 -13.63 -13.48
CA TYR A 110 17.86 -12.99 -12.67
C TYR A 110 16.63 -13.87 -12.57
N TYR A 111 15.94 -13.80 -11.43
CA TYR A 111 14.67 -14.49 -11.22
C TYR A 111 13.51 -13.49 -11.14
N PRO A 112 12.57 -13.49 -12.10
CA PRO A 112 11.41 -12.62 -12.07
C PRO A 112 10.25 -13.22 -11.24
N CYS A 113 9.81 -12.51 -10.22
CA CYS A 113 8.56 -12.77 -9.51
C CYS A 113 7.43 -11.94 -10.15
N TYR A 114 6.72 -12.52 -11.11
CA TYR A 114 5.63 -11.83 -11.81
C TYR A 114 4.37 -11.73 -10.96
N ALA A 115 3.78 -10.54 -10.90
CA ALA A 115 2.46 -10.37 -10.31
C ALA A 115 1.39 -11.12 -11.13
N ASN A 116 0.41 -11.66 -10.43
CA ASN A 116 -0.75 -12.34 -10.98
C ASN A 116 -1.79 -11.32 -11.42
N ASN A 117 -2.29 -11.47 -12.66
CA ASN A 117 -3.39 -10.69 -13.21
C ASN A 117 -3.19 -9.16 -13.24
N LEU A 118 -1.95 -8.67 -13.05
CA LEU A 118 -1.62 -7.25 -13.21
C LEU A 118 -1.00 -7.03 -14.60
N VAL A 119 -1.69 -6.24 -15.42
CA VAL A 119 -1.29 -5.85 -16.77
C VAL A 119 -1.61 -4.37 -16.94
N TYR A 120 -0.61 -3.58 -17.33
CA TYR A 120 -0.74 -2.13 -17.46
C TYR A 120 -0.15 -1.63 -18.79
N GLY A 121 -0.68 -0.52 -19.29
CA GLY A 121 -0.18 0.19 -20.47
C GLY A 121 0.67 1.39 -20.07
N ASP A 122 0.02 2.53 -19.87
CA ASP A 122 0.62 3.73 -19.29
C ASP A 122 0.35 3.77 -17.78
N PHE A 123 1.42 3.88 -16.99
CA PHE A 123 1.37 3.78 -15.54
C PHE A 123 2.64 4.35 -14.88
N THR A 124 2.51 4.68 -13.61
CA THR A 124 3.62 4.84 -12.67
C THR A 124 3.74 3.56 -11.84
N PHE A 125 4.94 2.98 -11.74
CA PHE A 125 5.23 1.84 -10.86
C PHE A 125 6.32 2.22 -9.86
N GLU A 126 5.97 2.28 -8.58
CA GLU A 126 6.87 2.54 -7.45
C GLU A 126 7.02 1.29 -6.57
N ALA A 127 8.24 1.04 -6.09
CA ALA A 127 8.55 0.04 -5.09
C ALA A 127 9.58 0.56 -4.08
N THR A 128 9.42 0.19 -2.80
CA THR A 128 10.51 0.33 -1.82
C THR A 128 11.33 -0.95 -1.79
N MET A 129 12.59 -0.86 -2.18
CA MET A 129 13.51 -1.97 -2.34
C MET A 129 14.67 -1.86 -1.36
N LYS A 130 15.04 -2.96 -0.71
CA LYS A 130 16.25 -3.08 0.11
C LYS A 130 17.06 -4.28 -0.36
N LEU A 131 18.25 -4.02 -0.90
CA LEU A 131 19.25 -5.07 -1.06
C LEU A 131 19.67 -5.54 0.34
N VAL A 132 19.43 -6.80 0.66
CA VAL A 132 19.88 -7.43 1.91
C VAL A 132 21.33 -7.88 1.75
N LYS A 133 21.65 -8.45 0.59
CA LYS A 133 23.00 -8.83 0.14
C LYS A 133 23.00 -9.04 -1.39
N GLY A 134 24.19 -9.20 -1.97
CA GLY A 134 24.40 -9.52 -3.38
C GLY A 134 24.46 -8.29 -4.28
N ASP A 135 23.98 -8.44 -5.52
CA ASP A 135 24.34 -7.54 -6.60
C ASP A 135 23.24 -6.52 -6.94
N CYS A 136 22.17 -6.98 -7.59
CA CYS A 136 21.22 -6.11 -8.27
C CYS A 136 19.79 -6.61 -8.22
N SER A 137 18.84 -5.69 -8.42
CA SER A 137 17.41 -5.96 -8.43
C SER A 137 16.65 -4.77 -9.03
N GLY A 138 15.35 -4.90 -9.24
CA GLY A 138 14.52 -3.77 -9.62
C GLY A 138 13.14 -4.16 -10.12
N LEU A 139 12.70 -3.47 -11.16
CA LEU A 139 11.36 -3.58 -11.73
C LEU A 139 11.42 -4.19 -13.13
N ILE A 140 10.45 -5.06 -13.42
CA ILE A 140 10.14 -5.55 -14.76
C ILE A 140 8.74 -5.08 -15.09
N PHE A 141 8.54 -4.60 -16.32
CA PHE A 141 7.23 -4.12 -16.74
C PHE A 141 7.04 -4.20 -18.27
N ARG A 142 5.78 -4.06 -18.68
CA ARG A 142 5.31 -4.32 -20.04
C ARG A 142 5.81 -5.67 -20.58
N ALA A 143 5.81 -6.67 -19.70
CA ALA A 143 6.38 -7.97 -19.96
C ALA A 143 5.37 -8.95 -20.58
N ASP A 144 5.85 -9.76 -21.51
CA ASP A 144 5.18 -10.95 -22.04
C ASP A 144 5.89 -12.21 -21.51
N LYS A 145 5.34 -12.77 -20.43
CA LYS A 145 5.98 -13.84 -19.62
C LYS A 145 6.46 -15.04 -20.47
N PRO A 146 5.68 -15.58 -21.42
CA PRO A 146 6.10 -16.76 -22.18
C PRO A 146 7.25 -16.48 -23.17
N SER A 147 7.36 -15.26 -23.70
CA SER A 147 8.32 -14.94 -24.76
C SER A 147 9.60 -14.26 -24.27
N GLY A 148 9.66 -13.86 -22.99
CA GLY A 148 10.81 -13.17 -22.40
C GLY A 148 10.95 -11.72 -22.85
N LYS A 149 9.91 -11.16 -23.49
CA LYS A 149 9.91 -9.78 -23.97
C LYS A 149 9.51 -8.84 -22.85
N LEU A 150 10.34 -7.87 -22.51
CA LEU A 150 10.10 -6.97 -21.38
C LEU A 150 11.01 -5.74 -21.40
N TYR A 151 10.63 -4.73 -20.61
CA TYR A 151 11.60 -3.76 -20.09
C TYR A 151 12.01 -4.13 -18.67
N LEU A 152 13.28 -3.92 -18.37
CA LEU A 152 13.88 -4.18 -17.07
C LEU A 152 14.61 -2.92 -16.60
N TYR A 153 14.20 -2.40 -15.45
CA TYR A 153 14.83 -1.28 -14.77
C TYR A 153 15.53 -1.78 -13.51
N ARG A 154 16.86 -1.89 -13.59
CA ARG A 154 17.74 -2.47 -12.59
C ARG A 154 18.49 -1.41 -11.80
N PHE A 155 18.75 -1.73 -10.54
CA PHE A 155 19.64 -1.03 -9.63
C PHE A 155 20.62 -2.02 -9.02
N CYS A 156 21.86 -1.59 -8.85
CA CYS A 156 22.91 -2.39 -8.22
C CYS A 156 23.45 -1.72 -6.95
N TYR A 157 24.11 -2.50 -6.10
CA TYR A 157 24.68 -2.04 -4.83
C TYR A 157 25.70 -0.90 -4.99
N ASP A 158 26.27 -0.71 -6.17
CA ASP A 158 27.30 0.29 -6.50
C ASP A 158 26.72 1.63 -7.02
N SER A 159 25.43 1.89 -6.77
CA SER A 159 24.71 3.09 -7.23
C SER A 159 24.59 3.23 -8.75
N ARG A 160 24.67 2.13 -9.49
CA ARG A 160 24.37 2.09 -10.92
C ARG A 160 22.94 1.66 -11.17
N TYR A 161 22.33 2.25 -12.20
CA TYR A 161 21.10 1.74 -12.80
C TYR A 161 21.33 1.28 -14.22
N ARG A 162 20.43 0.43 -14.70
CA ARG A 162 20.39 -0.05 -16.08
C ARG A 162 18.93 -0.16 -16.52
N PHE A 163 18.64 0.36 -17.70
CA PHE A 163 17.34 0.21 -18.37
C PHE A 163 17.57 -0.61 -19.63
N THR A 164 17.02 -1.82 -19.63
CA THR A 164 17.28 -2.82 -20.67
C THR A 164 15.98 -3.26 -21.34
N LEU A 165 16.01 -3.32 -22.66
CA LEU A 165 14.98 -3.95 -23.49
C LEU A 165 15.38 -5.40 -23.77
N TYR A 166 14.53 -6.35 -23.37
CA TYR A 166 14.64 -7.76 -23.77
C TYR A 166 13.66 -8.03 -24.90
N ILE A 167 14.16 -8.57 -26.02
CA ILE A 167 13.34 -8.91 -27.20
C ILE A 167 12.95 -10.38 -27.29
N ASP A 168 13.55 -11.20 -26.43
CA ASP A 168 13.28 -12.63 -26.22
C ASP A 168 13.91 -13.08 -24.88
N ASN A 169 13.82 -14.37 -24.59
CA ASN A 169 14.42 -14.99 -23.41
C ASN A 169 15.97 -15.04 -23.42
N ALA A 170 16.63 -14.66 -24.52
CA ALA A 170 18.08 -14.68 -24.61
C ALA A 170 18.66 -13.33 -24.19
N GLY A 171 19.22 -13.26 -22.98
CA GLY A 171 19.84 -12.03 -22.47
C GLY A 171 20.97 -11.46 -23.34
N THR A 172 21.57 -12.26 -24.24
CA THR A 172 22.54 -11.80 -25.23
C THR A 172 21.93 -10.92 -26.32
N ASN A 173 20.62 -11.01 -26.54
CA ASN A 173 19.88 -10.20 -27.52
C ASN A 173 19.30 -8.93 -26.87
N ALA A 174 19.42 -8.79 -25.55
CA ALA A 174 18.94 -7.63 -24.83
C ALA A 174 19.78 -6.39 -25.13
N THR A 175 19.13 -5.23 -25.19
CA THR A 175 19.76 -3.94 -25.50
C THR A 175 19.65 -3.00 -24.32
N ASP A 176 20.77 -2.38 -23.94
CA ASP A 176 20.79 -1.31 -22.96
C ASP A 176 20.41 0.00 -23.61
N ILE A 177 19.27 0.54 -23.19
CA ILE A 177 18.85 1.89 -23.58
C ILE A 177 19.56 2.90 -22.67
N ALA A 178 19.74 2.58 -21.39
CA ALA A 178 20.55 3.36 -20.45
C ALA A 178 21.33 2.46 -19.48
N ASN A 179 22.54 2.90 -19.09
CA ASN A 179 23.41 2.23 -18.13
C ASN A 179 24.40 3.22 -17.53
N GLN A 180 24.02 3.87 -16.43
CA GLN A 180 24.76 4.99 -15.85
C GLN A 180 24.82 4.89 -14.32
N PRO A 181 25.84 5.46 -13.66
CA PRO A 181 25.81 5.71 -12.23
C PRO A 181 24.82 6.85 -11.90
N SER A 182 24.24 6.83 -10.70
CA SER A 182 23.49 7.98 -10.17
C SER A 182 23.78 8.17 -8.68
N SER A 183 24.18 9.38 -8.30
CA SER A 183 24.41 9.75 -6.90
C SER A 183 23.15 9.78 -6.04
N ILE A 184 21.96 9.74 -6.69
CA ILE A 184 20.66 9.69 -6.03
C ILE A 184 20.39 8.29 -5.47
N ILE A 185 20.94 7.25 -6.12
CA ILE A 185 20.85 5.87 -5.65
C ILE A 185 21.83 5.70 -4.49
N LYS A 186 21.33 5.28 -3.33
CA LYS A 186 22.18 5.02 -2.18
C LYS A 186 22.91 3.69 -2.38
N ALA A 187 24.24 3.72 -2.26
CA ALA A 187 25.09 2.54 -2.38
C ALA A 187 24.96 1.60 -1.17
N GLY A 188 25.32 0.34 -1.39
CA GLY A 188 25.36 -0.73 -0.40
C GLY A 188 24.01 -1.41 -0.16
N TYR A 189 23.92 -2.12 0.97
CA TYR A 189 22.75 -2.93 1.36
C TYR A 189 21.71 -2.10 2.11
N VAL A 190 21.23 -1.06 1.44
CA VAL A 190 20.34 -0.03 2.01
C VAL A 190 19.03 0.06 1.24
N THR A 191 18.06 0.73 1.84
CA THR A 191 16.75 0.95 1.23
C THR A 191 16.78 2.11 0.25
N ASN A 192 16.26 1.85 -0.96
CA ASN A 192 15.97 2.84 -1.99
C ASN A 192 14.49 2.72 -2.40
N THR A 193 13.83 3.84 -2.65
CA THR A 193 12.53 3.85 -3.34
C THR A 193 12.80 4.01 -4.82
N ILE A 194 12.30 3.13 -5.66
CA ILE A 194 12.54 3.14 -7.11
C ILE A 194 11.20 3.28 -7.82
N ALA A 195 11.19 4.04 -8.91
CA ALA A 195 9.98 4.15 -9.72
C ALA A 195 10.26 4.39 -11.20
N VAL A 196 9.28 4.02 -12.02
CA VAL A 196 9.23 4.37 -13.45
C VAL A 196 7.87 4.96 -13.77
N VAL A 197 7.85 6.07 -14.50
CA VAL A 197 6.64 6.58 -15.17
C VAL A 197 6.72 6.15 -16.63
N ALA A 198 5.90 5.20 -17.03
CA ALA A 198 5.79 4.71 -18.40
C ALA A 198 4.59 5.40 -19.07
N HIS A 199 4.84 6.32 -20.00
CA HIS A 199 3.79 7.08 -20.70
C HIS A 199 4.05 7.06 -22.21
N GLY A 200 3.23 6.32 -22.95
CA GLY A 200 3.48 6.02 -24.36
C GLY A 200 4.81 5.32 -24.53
N SER A 201 5.71 5.92 -25.32
CA SER A 201 7.07 5.43 -25.57
C SER A 201 8.14 6.10 -24.70
N THR A 202 7.75 6.87 -23.68
CA THR A 202 8.67 7.60 -22.80
C THR A 202 8.66 6.96 -21.42
N PHE A 203 9.85 6.80 -20.85
CA PHE A 203 10.06 6.26 -19.50
C PHE A 203 10.89 7.25 -18.69
N ASP A 204 10.26 7.88 -17.71
CA ASP A 204 10.96 8.68 -16.72
C ASP A 204 11.37 7.77 -15.56
N LEU A 205 12.67 7.71 -15.29
CA LEU A 205 13.29 6.83 -14.32
C LEU A 205 13.56 7.60 -13.03
N TYR A 206 13.16 7.03 -11.90
CA TYR A 206 13.29 7.68 -10.60
C TYR A 206 14.01 6.80 -9.59
N ALA A 207 14.71 7.46 -8.68
CA ALA A 207 15.23 6.89 -7.45
C ALA A 207 15.03 7.89 -6.32
N ASN A 208 14.61 7.41 -5.15
CA ASN A 208 14.39 8.20 -3.93
C ASN A 208 13.58 9.48 -4.17
N GLY A 209 12.54 9.40 -5.02
CA GLY A 209 11.65 10.51 -5.36
C GLY A 209 12.23 11.56 -6.33
N GLN A 210 13.42 11.32 -6.88
CA GLN A 210 14.06 12.23 -7.84
C GLN A 210 14.20 11.55 -9.20
N ASN A 211 13.93 12.29 -10.27
CA ASN A 211 14.18 11.82 -11.63
C ASN A 211 15.69 11.66 -11.82
N ILE A 212 16.11 10.50 -12.31
CA ILE A 212 17.51 10.20 -12.61
C ILE A 212 17.78 10.09 -14.11
N ASP A 213 16.75 9.84 -14.92
CA ASP A 213 16.86 9.75 -16.38
C ASP A 213 15.48 9.84 -17.06
N THR A 214 15.49 10.12 -18.36
CA THR A 214 14.34 10.00 -19.25
C THR A 214 14.78 9.30 -20.53
N VAL A 215 14.21 8.13 -20.79
CA VAL A 215 14.55 7.31 -21.98
C VAL A 215 13.32 7.09 -22.86
N THR A 216 13.54 6.76 -24.12
CA THR A 216 12.46 6.48 -25.06
C THR A 216 12.67 5.15 -25.78
N ASP A 217 11.59 4.37 -25.88
CA ASP A 217 11.50 3.16 -26.68
C ASP A 217 10.02 2.82 -26.94
N SER A 218 9.69 2.35 -28.14
CA SER A 218 8.31 2.09 -28.56
C SER A 218 7.99 0.61 -28.79
N THR A 219 8.88 -0.30 -28.35
CA THR A 219 8.77 -1.74 -28.63
C THR A 219 7.55 -2.37 -27.94
N TYR A 220 7.31 -2.06 -26.66
CA TYR A 220 6.17 -2.58 -25.89
C TYR A 220 5.32 -1.47 -25.31
N ALA A 221 4.00 -1.55 -25.53
CA ALA A 221 3.02 -0.58 -25.05
C ALA A 221 2.31 -1.03 -23.76
N SER A 222 2.26 -2.33 -23.47
CA SER A 222 1.61 -2.87 -22.27
C SER A 222 2.13 -4.26 -21.94
N GLY A 223 1.84 -4.75 -20.74
CA GLY A 223 2.15 -6.11 -20.33
C GLY A 223 2.18 -6.26 -18.82
N HIS A 224 2.67 -7.42 -18.38
CA HIS A 224 2.78 -7.75 -16.97
C HIS A 224 3.86 -6.95 -16.25
N ILE A 225 3.74 -6.89 -14.93
CA ILE A 225 4.76 -6.37 -14.03
C ILE A 225 5.40 -7.51 -13.22
N ALA A 226 6.65 -7.31 -12.83
CA ALA A 226 7.40 -8.20 -11.96
C ALA A 226 8.37 -7.40 -11.10
N LEU A 227 8.79 -8.04 -10.02
CA LEU A 227 9.99 -7.69 -9.26
C LEU A 227 11.03 -8.78 -9.53
N PHE A 228 12.31 -8.50 -9.35
CA PHE A 228 13.35 -9.53 -9.57
C PHE A 228 14.56 -9.33 -8.68
N ALA A 229 15.31 -10.41 -8.45
CA ALA A 229 16.69 -10.37 -7.97
C ALA A 229 17.61 -10.87 -9.07
N GLU A 230 18.81 -10.31 -9.18
CA GLU A 230 19.86 -10.73 -10.12
C GLU A 230 21.15 -11.02 -9.36
N ASP A 231 21.70 -12.21 -9.57
CA ASP A 231 23.05 -12.60 -9.15
C ASP A 231 23.97 -12.40 -10.36
N LEU A 232 24.92 -11.47 -10.26
CA LEU A 232 25.96 -11.27 -11.27
C LEU A 232 27.22 -12.07 -10.90
N SER A 233 27.61 -11.98 -9.64
CA SER A 233 28.74 -12.68 -9.02
C SER A 233 28.48 -13.12 -7.58
N ASP A 234 27.48 -12.55 -6.92
CA ASP A 234 27.18 -12.79 -5.51
C ASP A 234 25.69 -13.11 -5.30
N PRO A 235 25.37 -14.18 -4.53
CA PRO A 235 23.98 -14.53 -4.22
C PRO A 235 23.18 -13.36 -3.67
N THR A 236 22.10 -13.02 -4.37
CA THR A 236 21.30 -11.83 -4.12
C THR A 236 20.06 -12.16 -3.32
N ASP A 237 19.79 -11.35 -2.31
CA ASP A 237 18.55 -11.35 -1.53
C ASP A 237 18.06 -9.91 -1.41
N VAL A 238 16.81 -9.68 -1.80
CA VAL A 238 16.21 -8.36 -1.84
C VAL A 238 14.84 -8.39 -1.20
N ALA A 239 14.61 -7.45 -0.28
CA ALA A 239 13.33 -7.25 0.37
C ALA A 239 12.57 -6.08 -0.29
N PHE A 240 11.33 -6.33 -0.69
CA PHE A 240 10.41 -5.35 -1.25
C PHE A 240 9.27 -5.03 -0.28
N SER A 241 8.85 -3.77 -0.30
CA SER A 241 7.71 -3.23 0.45
C SER A 241 7.05 -2.08 -0.30
N ASN A 242 5.80 -1.78 0.06
CA ASN A 242 5.07 -0.61 -0.44
C ASN A 242 5.07 -0.51 -1.97
N ILE A 243 4.49 -1.50 -2.64
CA ILE A 243 4.29 -1.46 -4.09
C ILE A 243 3.07 -0.60 -4.40
N LYS A 244 3.23 0.34 -5.33
CA LYS A 244 2.14 1.20 -5.82
C LYS A 244 2.17 1.26 -7.34
N ILE A 245 0.98 1.15 -7.92
CA ILE A 245 0.75 1.42 -9.34
C ILE A 245 -0.30 2.51 -9.46
N TRP A 246 -0.01 3.54 -10.26
CA TRP A 246 -0.98 4.53 -10.69
C TRP A 246 -1.17 4.44 -12.20
N ILE A 247 -2.40 4.45 -12.69
CA ILE A 247 -2.71 4.49 -14.12
C ILE A 247 -2.73 5.94 -14.61
N LEU A 248 -2.15 6.19 -15.78
CA LEU A 248 -2.06 7.51 -16.40
C LEU A 248 -3.23 7.76 -17.37
#